data_AF-A0A8J8K824-F1
#
_entry.id   AF-A0A8J8K824-F1
#
_cell.length_a   1.000
_cell.length_b   1.000
_cell.length_c   1.000
_cell.angle_alpha   90.00
_cell.angle_beta   90.00
_cell.angle_gamma   90.00
#
_symmetry.space_group_name_H-M   'P 1'
#
loop_
_entity.id
_entity.type
_entity.pdbx_description
1 polymer ?
#
loop_
_entity_poly.entity_id
_entity_poly.type
_entity_poly.pdbx_seq_one_letter_code
_entity_poly.pdbx_strand_id
1 'polypeptide(L)'
;MKNPLFGSNGAAHVYAAQKGASVHEIEQLDLGLKNFSKKVELYLNKNVANLLGAGAAGGMGAGAVCFLNAKMQSGIDFVMEQTGFDALIKNNFDLIITGEGSVDKQTIEGKVIKGVSERAHQNNIPFSIVCGVVKDLDLIIDNLNPENIQSIMQLGVTVENAMQNAAEYLTEISYEIIKLNKTIGIK
;
A
#
# COMPACT_ATOMS: atom_id res chain seq x y z
N MET A 1 -3.39 2.94 5.24
CA MET A 1 -4.67 2.94 5.99
C MET A 1 -4.98 4.34 6.47
N LYS A 2 -6.24 4.78 6.38
CA LYS A 2 -6.69 6.13 6.79
C LYS A 2 -7.73 6.12 7.91
N ASN A 3 -8.05 4.94 8.44
CA ASN A 3 -9.13 4.72 9.41
C ASN A 3 -8.95 5.59 10.67
N PRO A 4 -10.00 6.30 11.12
CA PRO A 4 -9.99 7.04 12.37
C PRO A 4 -9.90 6.09 13.57
N LEU A 5 -9.80 6.67 14.77
CA LEU A 5 -9.67 5.89 15.99
C LEU A 5 -10.93 5.06 16.29
N PHE A 6 -12.12 5.66 16.17
CA PHE A 6 -13.42 5.06 16.48
C PHE A 6 -14.48 5.47 15.44
N GLY A 7 -15.69 4.92 15.55
CA GLY A 7 -16.82 5.10 14.64
C GLY A 7 -16.92 3.99 13.60
N SER A 8 -17.88 4.10 12.67
CA SER A 8 -18.20 3.04 11.69
C SER A 8 -17.00 2.61 10.83
N ASN A 9 -16.08 3.53 10.53
CA ASN A 9 -14.83 3.25 9.81
C ASN A 9 -13.61 3.17 10.74
N GLY A 10 -13.81 3.13 12.06
CA GLY A 10 -12.79 3.14 13.08
C GLY A 10 -12.14 1.77 13.35
N ALA A 11 -11.19 1.75 14.28
CA ALA A 11 -10.35 0.57 14.51
C ALA A 11 -11.15 -0.70 14.88
N ALA A 12 -12.13 -0.56 15.78
CA ALA A 12 -12.93 -1.68 16.25
C ALA A 12 -13.82 -2.24 15.14
N HIS A 13 -14.64 -1.40 14.52
CA HIS A 13 -15.59 -1.81 13.49
C HIS A 13 -14.93 -2.42 12.25
N VAL A 14 -13.72 -1.98 11.88
CA VAL A 14 -13.05 -2.45 10.66
C VAL A 14 -12.18 -3.69 10.92
N TYR A 15 -11.52 -3.81 12.08
CA TYR A 15 -10.47 -4.82 12.27
C TYR A 15 -10.69 -5.79 13.43
N ALA A 16 -11.64 -5.57 14.34
CA ALA A 16 -11.75 -6.42 15.52
C ALA A 16 -12.42 -7.77 15.21
N ALA A 17 -13.37 -7.82 14.27
CA ALA A 17 -14.04 -9.07 13.85
C ALA A 17 -13.04 -10.14 13.34
N GLN A 18 -12.12 -9.74 12.47
CA GLN A 18 -11.05 -10.63 11.97
C GLN A 18 -10.03 -11.04 13.05
N LYS A 19 -10.08 -10.42 14.24
CA LYS A 19 -9.27 -10.77 15.42
C LYS A 19 -10.08 -11.53 16.47
N GLY A 20 -11.30 -11.95 16.16
CA GLY A 20 -12.14 -12.78 17.02
C GLY A 20 -13.13 -12.03 17.91
N ALA A 21 -13.28 -10.71 17.77
CA ALA A 21 -14.27 -9.96 18.56
C ALA A 21 -15.70 -10.21 18.03
N SER A 22 -16.62 -10.48 18.95
CA SER A 22 -18.06 -10.51 18.71
C SER A 22 -18.61 -9.09 18.45
N VAL A 23 -19.83 -9.02 17.91
CA VAL A 23 -20.52 -7.74 17.67
C VAL A 23 -20.61 -6.88 18.94
N HIS A 24 -20.90 -7.50 20.08
CA HIS A 24 -20.97 -6.80 21.36
C HIS A 24 -19.59 -6.28 21.80
N GLU A 25 -18.54 -7.07 21.64
CA GLU A 25 -17.17 -6.64 21.97
C GLU A 25 -16.70 -5.50 21.06
N ILE A 26 -17.09 -5.51 19.77
CA ILE A 26 -16.79 -4.42 18.84
C ILE A 26 -17.37 -3.09 19.34
N GLU A 27 -18.62 -3.08 19.79
CA GLU A 27 -19.26 -1.88 20.34
C GLU A 27 -18.54 -1.39 21.61
N GLN A 28 -18.18 -2.31 22.51
CA GLN A 28 -17.44 -1.98 23.73
C GLN A 28 -16.04 -1.42 23.42
N LEU A 29 -15.33 -2.00 22.46
CA LEU A 29 -14.02 -1.54 22.01
C LEU A 29 -14.11 -0.14 21.40
N ASP A 30 -15.11 0.13 20.57
CA ASP A 30 -15.31 1.45 19.96
C ASP A 30 -15.61 2.53 21.03
N LEU A 31 -16.49 2.20 21.99
CA LEU A 31 -16.78 3.07 23.14
C LEU A 31 -15.54 3.31 24.00
N GLY A 32 -14.73 2.28 24.22
CA GLY A 32 -13.46 2.35 24.93
C GLY A 32 -12.48 3.31 24.25
N LEU A 33 -12.31 3.19 22.93
CA LEU A 33 -11.46 4.08 22.12
C LEU A 33 -11.98 5.52 22.10
N LYS A 34 -13.30 5.71 22.06
CA LYS A 34 -13.94 7.03 22.19
C LYS A 34 -13.67 7.66 23.54
N ASN A 35 -13.78 6.91 24.63
CA ASN A 35 -13.45 7.39 25.97
C ASN A 35 -11.96 7.72 26.11
N PHE A 36 -11.09 6.85 25.59
CA PHE A 36 -9.64 7.08 25.54
C PHE A 36 -9.31 8.41 24.85
N SER A 37 -9.91 8.68 23.68
CA SER A 37 -9.67 9.93 22.94
C SER A 37 -10.01 11.18 23.76
N LYS A 38 -11.10 11.15 24.54
CA LYS A 38 -11.50 12.25 25.43
C LYS A 38 -10.49 12.45 26.57
N LYS A 39 -9.95 11.36 27.12
CA LYS A 39 -8.95 11.42 28.20
C LYS A 39 -7.62 11.95 27.68
N VAL A 40 -7.20 11.53 26.49
CA VAL A 40 -6.02 12.09 25.81
C VAL A 40 -6.19 13.59 25.59
N GLU A 41 -7.32 14.04 25.06
CA GLU A 41 -7.57 15.46 24.81
C GLU A 41 -7.52 16.26 26.13
N LEU A 42 -8.17 15.75 27.19
CA LEU A 42 -8.19 16.38 28.51
C LEU A 42 -6.80 16.50 29.15
N TYR A 43 -5.99 15.44 29.12
CA TYR A 43 -4.74 15.38 29.89
C TYR A 43 -3.49 15.74 29.09
N LEU A 44 -3.50 15.55 27.77
CA LEU A 44 -2.35 15.75 26.90
C LEU A 44 -2.56 16.90 25.90
N ASN A 45 -3.76 17.51 25.86
CA ASN A 45 -4.14 18.54 24.90
C ASN A 45 -3.87 18.12 23.43
N LYS A 46 -4.14 16.84 23.13
CA LYS A 46 -3.97 16.25 21.80
C LYS A 46 -5.29 15.71 21.28
N ASN A 47 -5.70 16.15 20.09
CA ASN A 47 -6.89 15.62 19.44
C ASN A 47 -6.52 14.45 18.50
N VAL A 48 -6.76 13.22 18.95
CA VAL A 48 -6.53 12.00 18.14
C VAL A 48 -7.81 11.39 17.58
N ALA A 49 -8.98 11.94 17.93
CA ALA A 49 -10.26 11.43 17.44
C ALA A 49 -10.36 11.54 15.91
N ASN A 50 -9.91 12.66 15.36
CA ASN A 50 -10.00 12.97 13.93
C ASN A 50 -8.70 12.71 13.16
N LEU A 51 -7.67 12.18 13.83
CA LEU A 51 -6.39 11.94 13.18
C LEU A 51 -6.51 10.73 12.25
N LEU A 52 -6.27 10.94 10.95
CA LEU A 52 -6.28 9.87 9.96
C LEU A 52 -5.21 8.83 10.29
N GLY A 53 -5.61 7.56 10.24
CA GLY A 53 -4.76 6.44 10.61
C GLY A 53 -4.61 6.21 12.12
N ALA A 54 -5.25 7.01 12.98
CA ALA A 54 -5.22 6.82 14.43
C ALA A 54 -5.68 5.42 14.87
N GLY A 55 -6.59 4.80 14.11
CA GLY A 55 -7.06 3.44 14.36
C GLY A 55 -6.09 2.32 13.96
N ALA A 56 -4.94 2.65 13.37
CA ALA A 56 -3.94 1.66 12.96
C ALA A 56 -3.54 0.75 14.12
N ALA A 57 -3.43 -0.55 13.83
CA ALA A 57 -3.11 -1.60 14.80
C ALA A 57 -3.98 -1.56 16.08
N GLY A 58 -5.27 -1.22 15.94
CA GLY A 58 -6.21 -1.22 17.06
C GLY A 58 -6.12 0.03 17.95
N GLY A 59 -5.71 1.17 17.39
CA GLY A 59 -5.54 2.42 18.14
C GLY A 59 -4.10 2.70 18.60
N MET A 60 -3.16 1.81 18.28
CA MET A 60 -1.73 2.03 18.55
C MET A 60 -1.20 3.27 17.81
N GLY A 61 -1.72 3.57 16.61
CA GLY A 61 -1.38 4.81 15.90
C GLY A 61 -1.66 6.05 16.73
N ALA A 62 -2.86 6.13 17.34
CA ALA A 62 -3.18 7.20 18.30
C ALA A 62 -2.23 7.20 19.50
N GLY A 63 -1.98 6.03 20.10
CA GLY A 63 -1.07 5.89 21.24
C GLY A 63 0.34 6.41 20.95
N ALA A 64 0.93 6.04 19.81
CA ALA A 64 2.25 6.50 19.40
C ALA A 64 2.32 8.03 19.27
N VAL A 65 1.30 8.64 18.66
CA VAL A 65 1.21 10.10 18.52
C VAL A 65 1.06 10.78 19.89
N CYS A 66 0.25 10.20 20.78
CA CYS A 66 -0.02 10.75 22.11
C CYS A 66 1.20 10.69 23.02
N PHE A 67 1.82 9.52 23.12
CA PHE A 67 2.79 9.21 24.17
C PHE A 67 4.24 9.29 23.70
N LEU A 68 4.49 9.09 22.40
CA LEU A 68 5.85 9.10 21.83
C LEU A 68 6.13 10.32 20.95
N ASN A 69 5.16 11.23 20.81
CA ASN A 69 5.21 12.34 19.85
C ASN A 69 5.51 11.86 18.42
N ALA A 70 5.07 10.65 18.07
CA ALA A 70 5.24 10.11 16.73
C ALA A 70 4.46 10.94 15.69
N LYS A 71 4.93 10.91 14.45
CA LYS A 71 4.23 11.49 13.29
C LYS A 71 3.62 10.37 12.46
N MET A 72 2.39 10.58 11.99
CA MET A 72 1.79 9.68 11.01
C MET A 72 2.37 10.00 9.64
N GLN A 73 2.98 9.00 9.01
CA GLN A 73 3.58 9.12 7.68
C GLN A 73 3.10 7.95 6.81
N SER A 74 2.96 8.21 5.52
CA SER A 74 2.72 7.17 4.52
C SER A 74 3.89 6.19 4.53
N GLY A 75 3.59 4.89 4.60
CA GLY A 75 4.62 3.85 4.66
C GLY A 75 5.50 3.83 3.42
N ILE A 76 4.91 4.06 2.23
CA ILE A 76 5.68 4.11 0.98
C ILE A 76 6.58 5.34 0.92
N ASP A 77 6.07 6.51 1.32
CA ASP A 77 6.89 7.74 1.34
C ASP A 77 8.05 7.58 2.33
N PHE A 78 7.81 6.97 3.49
CA PHE A 78 8.87 6.66 4.45
C PHE A 78 9.93 5.72 3.84
N VAL A 79 9.52 4.61 3.20
CA VAL A 79 10.47 3.68 2.56
C VAL A 79 11.25 4.36 1.43
N MET A 80 10.60 5.20 0.62
CA MET A 80 11.26 5.94 -0.45
C MET A 80 12.29 6.94 0.08
N GLU A 81 11.96 7.64 1.17
CA GLU A 81 12.88 8.52 1.88
C GLU A 81 14.10 7.75 2.40
N GLN A 82 13.88 6.61 3.07
CA GLN A 82 14.97 5.79 3.63
C GLN A 82 15.86 5.14 2.56
N THR A 83 15.29 4.82 1.39
CA THR A 83 16.05 4.23 0.27
C THR A 83 16.69 5.28 -0.63
N GLY A 84 16.41 6.57 -0.41
CA GLY A 84 16.88 7.65 -1.29
C GLY A 84 16.27 7.58 -2.70
N PHE A 85 15.09 6.96 -2.85
CA PHE A 85 14.47 6.69 -4.14
C PHE A 85 14.28 7.97 -4.98
N ASP A 86 13.81 9.06 -4.36
CA ASP A 86 13.59 10.34 -5.05
C ASP A 86 14.90 10.99 -5.54
N ALA A 87 16.03 10.67 -4.92
CA ALA A 87 17.34 11.10 -5.40
C ALA A 87 17.85 10.17 -6.50
N LEU A 88 17.64 8.85 -6.33
CA LEU A 88 18.02 7.84 -7.30
C LEU A 88 17.33 8.10 -8.65
N ILE A 89 16.01 8.27 -8.66
CA ILE A 89 15.20 8.39 -9.87
C ILE A 89 15.55 9.60 -10.75
N LYS A 90 16.27 10.59 -10.22
CA LYS A 90 16.77 11.74 -11.00
C LYS A 90 17.93 11.39 -11.93
N ASN A 91 18.53 10.21 -11.76
CA ASN A 91 19.48 9.68 -12.75
C ASN A 91 18.74 9.28 -14.03
N ASN A 92 19.48 9.05 -15.11
CA ASN A 92 18.89 8.68 -16.39
C ASN A 92 18.50 7.20 -16.40
N PHE A 93 17.26 6.89 -16.03
CA PHE A 93 16.68 5.56 -16.19
C PHE A 93 15.75 5.53 -17.39
N ASP A 94 15.87 4.48 -18.17
CA ASP A 94 15.03 4.25 -19.34
C ASP A 94 13.71 3.55 -18.97
N LEU A 95 13.66 2.80 -17.85
CA LEU A 95 12.47 2.06 -17.40
C LEU A 95 12.51 1.82 -15.88
N ILE A 96 11.34 1.85 -15.25
CA ILE A 96 11.12 1.37 -13.88
C ILE A 96 10.29 0.09 -13.89
N ILE A 97 10.73 -0.95 -13.20
CA ILE A 97 9.94 -2.17 -12.98
C ILE A 97 9.58 -2.22 -11.49
N THR A 98 8.28 -2.31 -11.20
CA THR A 98 7.74 -2.39 -9.84
C THR A 98 6.74 -3.53 -9.72
N GLY A 99 6.33 -3.88 -8.50
CA GLY A 99 5.47 -5.03 -8.30
C GLY A 99 4.98 -5.22 -6.88
N GLU A 100 3.91 -6.00 -6.75
CA GLU A 100 3.43 -6.55 -5.49
C GLU A 100 2.70 -7.88 -5.74
N GLY A 101 2.40 -8.65 -4.69
CA GLY A 101 1.79 -9.97 -4.84
C GLY A 101 0.40 -9.95 -5.49
N SER A 102 -0.45 -8.98 -5.13
CA SER A 102 -1.80 -8.81 -5.67
C SER A 102 -2.03 -7.35 -5.99
N VAL A 103 -2.18 -7.05 -7.27
CA VAL A 103 -2.55 -5.74 -7.79
C VAL A 103 -4.06 -5.69 -7.93
N ASP A 104 -4.69 -4.75 -7.25
CA ASP A 104 -6.15 -4.58 -7.20
C ASP A 104 -6.51 -3.12 -6.91
N LYS A 105 -7.81 -2.80 -6.80
CA LYS A 105 -8.25 -1.44 -6.46
C LYS A 105 -7.55 -0.79 -5.25
N GLN A 106 -7.12 -1.56 -4.25
CA GLN A 106 -6.43 -1.01 -3.08
C GLN A 106 -5.01 -0.55 -3.41
N THR A 107 -4.41 -1.08 -4.48
CA THR A 107 -3.12 -0.63 -4.99
C THR A 107 -3.18 0.84 -5.37
N ILE A 108 -4.28 1.27 -5.99
CA ILE A 108 -4.54 2.67 -6.39
C ILE A 108 -4.68 3.58 -5.16
N GLU A 109 -5.23 3.05 -4.07
CA GLU A 109 -5.54 3.80 -2.84
C GLU A 109 -4.32 4.14 -1.96
N GLY A 110 -3.12 3.64 -2.29
CA GLY A 110 -1.87 4.05 -1.65
C GLY A 110 -0.97 2.91 -1.18
N LYS A 111 -0.60 2.00 -2.10
CA LYS A 111 0.45 1.00 -1.89
C LYS A 111 1.76 1.38 -2.60
N VAL A 112 2.72 0.45 -2.62
CA VAL A 112 4.04 0.59 -3.23
C VAL A 112 3.96 1.05 -4.68
N ILE A 113 3.15 0.38 -5.49
CA ILE A 113 3.05 0.66 -6.93
C ILE A 113 2.54 2.09 -7.18
N LYS A 114 1.56 2.57 -6.40
CA LYS A 114 1.05 3.95 -6.56
C LYS A 114 2.12 4.99 -6.28
N GLY A 115 2.90 4.82 -5.21
CA GLY A 115 4.01 5.72 -4.93
C GLY A 115 5.03 5.71 -6.07
N VAL A 116 5.41 4.53 -6.55
CA VAL A 116 6.37 4.40 -7.67
C VAL A 116 5.84 5.03 -8.95
N SER A 117 4.57 4.81 -9.31
CA SER A 117 4.00 5.37 -10.53
C SER A 117 3.92 6.90 -10.50
N GLU A 118 3.56 7.50 -9.37
CA GLU A 118 3.56 8.95 -9.20
C GLU A 118 4.95 9.55 -9.45
N ARG A 119 6.00 8.93 -8.90
CA ARG A 119 7.40 9.38 -9.10
C ARG A 119 7.88 9.15 -10.52
N ALA A 120 7.51 8.02 -11.13
CA ALA A 120 7.82 7.71 -12.51
C ALA A 120 7.24 8.78 -13.46
N HIS A 121 5.94 9.09 -13.30
CA HIS A 121 5.27 10.14 -14.07
C HIS A 121 5.88 11.53 -13.85
N GLN A 122 6.20 11.89 -12.60
CA GLN A 122 6.84 13.18 -12.29
C GLN A 122 8.20 13.36 -12.96
N ASN A 123 8.92 12.27 -13.22
CA ASN A 123 10.24 12.29 -13.86
C ASN A 123 10.17 11.91 -15.36
N ASN A 124 8.97 11.68 -15.92
CA ASN A 124 8.75 11.22 -17.29
C ASN A 124 9.49 9.92 -17.62
N ILE A 125 9.54 8.99 -16.67
CA ILE A 125 10.17 7.68 -16.86
C ILE A 125 9.04 6.66 -17.01
N PRO A 126 9.02 5.85 -18.09
CA PRO A 126 8.03 4.80 -18.23
C PRO A 126 8.20 3.75 -17.12
N PHE A 127 7.10 3.10 -16.75
CA PHE A 127 7.16 2.03 -15.76
C PHE A 127 6.29 0.84 -16.15
N SER A 128 6.68 -0.35 -15.69
CA SER A 128 5.95 -1.60 -15.87
C SER A 128 5.69 -2.27 -14.53
N ILE A 129 4.58 -3.01 -14.45
CA ILE A 129 4.15 -3.72 -13.25
C ILE A 129 4.33 -5.22 -13.47
N VAL A 130 5.01 -5.87 -12.53
CA VAL A 130 5.09 -7.33 -12.42
C VAL A 130 4.43 -7.75 -11.11
N CYS A 131 3.48 -8.70 -11.16
CA CYS A 131 2.74 -9.10 -9.97
C CYS A 131 2.46 -10.60 -9.91
N GLY A 132 2.02 -11.09 -8.75
CA GLY A 132 1.52 -12.46 -8.64
C GLY A 132 0.19 -12.60 -9.38
N VAL A 133 -0.76 -11.74 -9.04
CA VAL A 133 -2.09 -11.66 -9.64
C VAL A 133 -2.49 -10.21 -9.89
N VAL A 134 -3.17 -9.96 -11.00
CA VAL A 134 -3.84 -8.70 -11.29
C VAL A 134 -5.36 -8.88 -11.25
N LYS A 135 -6.04 -7.97 -10.57
CA LYS A 135 -7.49 -7.81 -10.52
C LYS A 135 -7.81 -6.39 -10.95
N ASP A 136 -9.05 -6.15 -11.40
CA ASP A 136 -9.52 -4.82 -11.79
C ASP A 136 -8.62 -4.16 -12.87
N LEU A 137 -8.14 -4.94 -13.87
CA LEU A 137 -7.10 -4.53 -14.82
C LEU A 137 -7.37 -3.17 -15.47
N ASP A 138 -8.58 -2.96 -15.99
CA ASP A 138 -8.97 -1.70 -16.64
C ASP A 138 -8.82 -0.51 -15.69
N LEU A 139 -9.27 -0.68 -14.44
CA LEU A 139 -9.15 0.34 -13.40
C LEU A 139 -7.69 0.67 -13.09
N ILE A 140 -6.81 -0.35 -13.07
CA ILE A 140 -5.38 -0.16 -12.84
C ILE A 140 -4.74 0.62 -13.99
N ILE A 141 -5.06 0.27 -15.24
CA ILE A 141 -4.55 0.95 -16.44
C ILE A 141 -5.00 2.42 -16.42
N ASP A 142 -6.29 2.67 -16.20
CA ASP A 142 -6.87 4.02 -16.21
C ASP A 142 -6.27 4.93 -15.13
N ASN A 143 -5.91 4.39 -13.96
CA ASN A 143 -5.47 5.18 -12.81
C ASN A 143 -3.95 5.27 -12.64
N LEU A 144 -3.20 4.29 -13.14
CA LEU A 144 -1.75 4.23 -12.98
C LEU A 144 -1.00 4.45 -14.29
N ASN A 145 -1.60 4.14 -15.44
CA ASN A 145 -1.01 4.26 -16.77
C ASN A 145 0.41 3.65 -16.91
N PRO A 146 0.60 2.35 -16.62
CA PRO A 146 1.86 1.65 -16.89
C PRO A 146 2.03 1.31 -18.37
N GLU A 147 3.27 1.18 -18.83
CA GLU A 147 3.58 0.66 -20.18
C GLU A 147 3.18 -0.81 -20.34
N ASN A 148 3.33 -1.59 -19.27
CA ASN A 148 3.01 -3.02 -19.29
C ASN A 148 2.60 -3.50 -17.89
N ILE A 149 1.71 -4.49 -17.85
CA ILE A 149 1.32 -5.20 -16.63
C ILE A 149 1.36 -6.70 -16.95
N GLN A 150 2.20 -7.43 -16.24
CA GLN A 150 2.25 -8.89 -16.33
C GLN A 150 2.08 -9.52 -14.95
N SER A 151 1.37 -10.64 -14.91
CA SER A 151 1.13 -11.41 -13.69
C SER A 151 1.50 -12.88 -13.86
N ILE A 152 2.01 -13.50 -12.80
CA ILE A 152 2.33 -14.94 -12.80
C ILE A 152 1.10 -15.77 -13.15
N MET A 153 -0.08 -15.40 -12.64
CA MET A 153 -1.32 -16.14 -12.90
C MET A 153 -1.74 -16.14 -14.39
N GLN A 154 -1.26 -15.22 -15.22
CA GLN A 154 -1.49 -15.24 -16.67
C GLN A 154 -0.74 -16.37 -17.38
N LEU A 155 0.25 -17.00 -16.74
CA LEU A 155 0.95 -18.18 -17.26
C LEU A 155 0.10 -19.47 -17.17
N GLY A 156 -1.12 -19.40 -16.62
CA GLY A 156 -2.04 -20.55 -16.53
C GLY A 156 -1.67 -21.56 -15.44
N VAL A 157 -0.86 -21.15 -14.46
CA VAL A 157 -0.43 -21.97 -13.32
C VAL A 157 -1.40 -21.89 -12.15
N THR A 158 -1.32 -22.86 -11.22
CA THR A 158 -2.09 -22.80 -9.96
C THR A 158 -1.47 -21.82 -8.98
N VAL A 159 -2.24 -21.32 -8.00
CA VAL A 159 -1.72 -20.41 -6.95
C VAL A 159 -0.59 -21.06 -6.16
N GLU A 160 -0.71 -22.34 -5.82
CA GLU A 160 0.32 -23.08 -5.08
C GLU A 160 1.62 -23.16 -5.89
N ASN A 161 1.53 -23.53 -7.16
CA ASN A 161 2.67 -23.60 -8.05
C ASN A 161 3.28 -22.20 -8.29
N ALA A 162 2.45 -21.15 -8.44
CA ALA A 162 2.89 -19.76 -8.56
C ALA A 162 3.66 -19.30 -7.31
N MET A 163 3.20 -19.65 -6.11
CA MET A 163 3.88 -19.32 -4.86
C MET A 163 5.20 -20.09 -4.68
N GLN A 164 5.23 -21.37 -5.08
CA GLN A 164 6.44 -22.21 -4.98
C GLN A 164 7.52 -21.77 -5.97
N ASN A 165 7.16 -21.40 -7.19
CA ASN A 165 8.09 -21.10 -8.28
C ASN A 165 8.10 -19.60 -8.66
N ALA A 166 7.68 -18.73 -7.73
CA ALA A 166 7.52 -17.30 -7.99
C ALA A 166 8.79 -16.67 -8.57
N ALA A 167 9.96 -17.01 -8.05
CA ALA A 167 11.24 -16.47 -8.51
C ALA A 167 11.51 -16.78 -9.99
N GLU A 168 11.20 -18.01 -10.44
CA GLU A 168 11.38 -18.44 -11.83
C GLU A 168 10.44 -17.69 -12.75
N TYR A 169 9.15 -17.64 -12.40
CA TYR A 169 8.14 -16.93 -13.19
C TYR A 169 8.40 -15.41 -13.26
N LEU A 170 8.81 -14.79 -12.15
CA LEU A 170 9.18 -13.37 -12.15
C LEU A 170 10.39 -13.10 -13.04
N THR A 171 11.34 -14.03 -13.10
CA THR A 171 12.52 -13.92 -13.98
C THR A 171 12.12 -14.00 -15.45
N GLU A 172 11.27 -14.96 -15.81
CA GLU A 172 10.75 -15.13 -17.17
C GLU A 172 9.95 -13.89 -17.62
N ILE A 173 9.01 -13.43 -16.79
CA ILE A 173 8.22 -12.22 -17.04
C ILE A 173 9.11 -10.99 -17.21
N SER A 174 10.09 -10.81 -16.32
CA SER A 174 11.01 -9.66 -16.39
C SER A 174 11.84 -9.68 -17.68
N TYR A 175 12.27 -10.86 -18.13
CA TYR A 175 12.99 -11.00 -19.40
C TYR A 175 12.13 -10.59 -20.60
N GLU A 176 10.87 -11.04 -20.65
CA GLU A 176 9.95 -10.65 -21.74
C GLU A 176 9.62 -9.15 -21.71
N ILE A 177 9.44 -8.55 -20.54
CA ILE A 177 9.26 -7.09 -20.41
C ILE A 177 10.48 -6.35 -20.97
N ILE A 178 11.70 -6.73 -20.61
CA ILE A 178 12.91 -6.05 -21.10
C ILE A 178 13.04 -6.21 -22.63
N LYS A 179 12.74 -7.40 -23.15
CA LYS A 179 12.80 -7.68 -24.59
C LYS A 179 11.77 -6.87 -25.38
N LEU A 180 10.53 -6.75 -24.87
CA LEU A 180 9.49 -5.90 -25.46
C LEU A 180 9.91 -4.44 -25.45
N ASN A 181 10.45 -3.95 -24.33
CA ASN A 181 10.88 -2.56 -24.18
C ASN A 181 12.08 -2.18 -25.08
N LYS A 182 13.05 -3.08 -25.26
CA LYS A 182 14.13 -2.90 -26.26
C LYS A 182 13.59 -2.77 -27.69
N THR A 183 12.51 -3.47 -28.00
CA THR A 183 11.89 -3.44 -29.33
C THR A 183 11.23 -2.08 -29.61
N ILE A 184 10.76 -1.38 -28.58
CA ILE A 184 10.12 -0.05 -28.68
C ILE A 184 11.09 1.13 -28.41
N GLY A 185 12.39 0.87 -28.33
CA GLY A 185 13.42 1.91 -28.28
C GLY A 185 13.78 2.42 -26.89
N ILE A 186 13.30 1.77 -25.83
CA ILE A 186 13.83 1.95 -24.47
C ILE A 186 15.22 1.30 -24.44
N LYS A 187 16.25 2.08 -24.10
CA LYS A 187 17.66 1.67 -24.18
C LYS A 187 18.05 0.68 -23.09
#